data_AF-A0A3S4JC32-F1
#
_entry.id   AF-A0A3S4JC32-F1
#
_cell.length_a   1.000
_cell.length_b   1.000
_cell.length_c   1.000
_cell.angle_alpha   90.00
_cell.angle_beta   90.00
_cell.angle_gamma   90.00
#
_symmetry.space_group_name_H-M   'P 1'
#
loop_
_entity.id
_entity.type
_entity.pdbx_description
1 polymer ?
#
loop_
_entity_poly.entity_id
_entity_poly.type
_entity_poly.pdbx_seq_one_letter_code
_entity_poly.pdbx_strand_id
1 'polypeptide(L)'
;MASPLLQDADFTQPDQHIPCSFIINEPQCVFRQLFESTLRQRRITLENTIELWSIESIKQCVAANLGISFLPRFAVERELSTGQLKELPFGAPSLSIMALCAHHAGKAVSPAMQIFMQCMEACFTVEDKKMPG
;
A
#
# COMPACT_ATOMS: atom_id res chain seq x y z
N MET A 1 -0.62 -6.09 -5.57
CA MET A 1 0.50 -7.05 -5.64
C MET A 1 -0.02 -8.48 -5.52
N ALA A 2 0.74 -9.44 -6.03
CA ALA A 2 0.37 -10.86 -6.08
C ALA A 2 1.59 -11.78 -6.02
N SER A 3 1.37 -13.09 -5.84
CA SER A 3 2.38 -14.11 -6.15
C SER A 3 2.77 -14.04 -7.62
N PRO A 4 4.04 -14.31 -7.99
CA PRO A 4 4.43 -14.53 -9.39
C PRO A 4 3.59 -15.58 -10.10
N LEU A 5 3.09 -16.59 -9.35
CA LEU A 5 2.29 -17.70 -9.84
C LEU A 5 0.85 -17.33 -10.23
N LEU A 6 0.33 -16.19 -9.77
CA LEU A 6 -1.02 -15.75 -10.10
C LEU A 6 -1.11 -15.48 -11.61
N GLN A 7 -2.02 -16.17 -12.31
CA GLN A 7 -2.29 -15.91 -13.72
C GLN A 7 -3.41 -14.88 -13.86
N ASP A 8 -3.29 -14.02 -14.87
CA ASP A 8 -4.36 -13.19 -15.45
C ASP A 8 -5.33 -12.54 -14.45
N ALA A 9 -4.84 -11.53 -13.74
CA ALA A 9 -5.68 -10.59 -12.98
C ALA A 9 -5.47 -9.17 -13.51
N ASP A 10 -6.45 -8.67 -14.25
CA ASP A 10 -6.44 -7.31 -14.79
C ASP A 10 -7.35 -6.42 -13.93
N PHE A 11 -6.76 -5.53 -13.15
CA PHE A 11 -7.53 -4.58 -12.35
C PHE A 11 -7.82 -3.25 -13.08
N THR A 12 -7.41 -3.11 -14.33
CA THR A 12 -7.56 -1.88 -15.13
C THR A 12 -8.88 -1.83 -15.91
N GLN A 13 -9.44 -2.98 -16.28
CA GLN A 13 -10.73 -3.07 -16.95
C GLN A 13 -11.90 -2.96 -15.95
N PRO A 14 -12.94 -2.15 -16.23
CA PRO A 14 -14.14 -2.09 -15.41
C PRO A 14 -15.09 -3.27 -15.68
N ASP A 15 -16.15 -3.36 -14.87
CA ASP A 15 -17.33 -4.22 -15.06
C ASP A 15 -17.01 -5.73 -15.15
N GLN A 16 -16.20 -6.23 -14.21
CA GLN A 16 -15.78 -7.63 -14.17
C GLN A 16 -15.76 -8.23 -12.77
N HIS A 17 -15.74 -9.56 -12.73
CA HIS A 17 -15.49 -10.34 -11.53
C HIS A 17 -14.13 -11.02 -11.64
N ILE A 18 -13.25 -10.79 -10.67
CA ILE A 18 -11.92 -11.42 -10.61
C ILE A 18 -11.96 -12.49 -9.52
N PRO A 19 -11.80 -13.79 -9.86
CA PRO A 19 -11.94 -14.91 -8.92
C PRO A 19 -10.68 -15.06 -8.04
N CYS A 20 -10.40 -14.04 -7.24
CA CYS A 20 -9.28 -14.01 -6.31
C CYS A 20 -9.70 -13.44 -4.96
N SER A 21 -9.01 -13.84 -3.89
CA SER A 21 -9.25 -13.29 -2.56
C SER A 21 -8.42 -12.03 -2.35
N PHE A 22 -9.04 -11.01 -1.75
CA PHE A 22 -8.34 -9.82 -1.27
C PHE A 22 -7.87 -10.03 0.18
N ILE A 23 -6.56 -10.06 0.38
CA ILE A 23 -5.95 -10.28 1.70
C ILE A 23 -5.45 -8.92 2.20
N ILE A 24 -6.04 -8.41 3.27
CA ILE A 24 -5.78 -7.04 3.74
C ILE A 24 -5.99 -6.91 5.24
N ASN A 25 -5.60 -5.77 5.81
CA ASN A 25 -5.84 -5.42 7.20
C ASN A 25 -7.20 -4.70 7.37
N GLU A 26 -7.39 -4.01 8.48
CA GLU A 26 -8.67 -3.44 8.93
C GLU A 26 -9.31 -2.42 7.95
N PRO A 27 -10.65 -2.29 7.94
CA PRO A 27 -11.38 -1.38 7.03
C PRO A 27 -11.02 0.11 7.15
N GLN A 28 -10.41 0.52 8.27
CA GLN A 28 -9.98 1.90 8.51
C GLN A 28 -8.64 2.23 7.84
N CYS A 29 -7.93 1.24 7.31
CA CYS A 29 -6.70 1.43 6.57
C CYS A 29 -6.94 2.27 5.31
N VAL A 30 -6.25 3.40 5.20
CA VAL A 30 -6.38 4.33 4.05
C VAL A 30 -6.11 3.64 2.71
N PHE A 31 -5.16 2.71 2.66
CA PHE A 31 -4.83 1.95 1.45
C PHE A 31 -5.96 0.99 1.06
N ARG A 32 -6.59 0.33 2.04
CA ARG A 32 -7.75 -0.54 1.82
C ARG A 32 -8.93 0.27 1.28
N GLN A 33 -9.25 1.39 1.92
CA GLN A 33 -10.34 2.27 1.48
C GLN A 33 -10.12 2.78 0.05
N LEU A 34 -8.90 3.18 -0.28
CA LEU A 34 -8.53 3.59 -1.63
C LEU A 34 -8.77 2.47 -2.65
N PHE A 35 -8.29 1.26 -2.34
CA PHE A 35 -8.45 0.11 -3.21
C PHE A 35 -9.93 -0.24 -3.43
N GLU A 36 -10.69 -0.43 -2.34
CA GLU A 36 -12.11 -0.78 -2.39
C GLU A 36 -12.95 0.31 -3.08
N SER A 37 -12.65 1.58 -2.85
CA SER A 37 -13.31 2.71 -3.53
C SER A 37 -13.07 2.64 -5.05
N THR A 38 -11.83 2.38 -5.47
CA THR A 38 -11.48 2.27 -6.88
C THR A 38 -12.14 1.04 -7.52
N LEU A 39 -12.16 -0.11 -6.85
CA LEU A 39 -12.87 -1.30 -7.33
C LEU A 39 -14.36 -1.01 -7.50
N ARG A 40 -14.99 -0.34 -6.52
CA ARG A 40 -16.40 0.05 -6.57
C ARG A 40 -16.69 0.98 -7.74
N GLN A 41 -15.85 1.99 -7.96
CA GLN A 41 -15.99 2.92 -9.10
C GLN A 41 -15.90 2.19 -10.45
N ARG A 42 -15.04 1.18 -10.54
CA ARG A 42 -14.87 0.35 -11.74
C ARG A 42 -15.85 -0.81 -11.84
N ARG A 43 -16.75 -0.99 -10.86
CA ARG A 43 -17.62 -2.18 -10.75
C ARG A 43 -16.85 -3.50 -10.83
N ILE A 44 -15.65 -3.53 -10.26
CA ILE A 44 -14.86 -4.76 -10.09
C ILE A 44 -15.30 -5.42 -8.78
N THR A 45 -15.57 -6.72 -8.84
CA THR A 45 -15.85 -7.54 -7.65
C THR A 45 -14.80 -8.63 -7.52
N LEU A 46 -14.52 -9.01 -6.27
CA LEU A 46 -13.59 -10.08 -5.92
C LEU A 46 -14.35 -11.20 -5.21
N GLU A 47 -13.77 -12.40 -5.21
CA GLU A 47 -14.41 -13.58 -4.63
C GLU A 47 -14.67 -13.39 -3.13
N ASN A 48 -13.60 -13.09 -2.38
CA ASN A 48 -13.65 -12.99 -0.92
C ASN A 48 -12.69 -11.90 -0.40
N THR A 49 -12.91 -11.47 0.84
CA THR A 49 -11.94 -10.67 1.60
C THR A 49 -11.48 -11.46 2.82
N ILE A 50 -10.16 -11.55 3.00
CA ILE A 50 -9.51 -12.19 4.14
C ILE A 50 -8.83 -11.10 4.95
N GLU A 51 -9.27 -10.90 6.18
CA GLU A 51 -8.73 -9.88 7.08
C GLU A 51 -7.65 -10.47 7.99
N LEU A 52 -6.45 -9.88 7.97
CA LEU A 52 -5.30 -10.27 8.80
C LEU A 52 -4.71 -9.05 9.51
N TRP A 53 -4.26 -9.26 10.75
CA TRP A 53 -3.76 -8.18 11.62
C TRP A 53 -2.36 -7.66 11.28
N SER A 54 -1.56 -8.40 10.49
CA SER A 54 -0.16 -8.08 10.24
C SER A 54 0.15 -8.01 8.75
N ILE A 55 0.87 -6.96 8.35
CA ILE A 55 1.42 -6.81 7.00
C ILE A 55 2.30 -8.01 6.63
N GLU A 56 3.10 -8.54 7.55
CA GLU A 56 3.93 -9.71 7.25
C GLU A 56 3.09 -10.95 6.97
N SER A 57 2.01 -11.18 7.74
CA SER A 57 1.09 -12.29 7.47
C SER A 57 0.40 -12.13 6.11
N ILE A 58 -0.01 -10.91 5.76
CA ILE A 58 -0.55 -10.59 4.44
C ILE A 58 0.47 -10.94 3.35
N LYS A 59 1.72 -10.48 3.47
CA LYS A 59 2.78 -10.77 2.48
C LYS A 59 3.02 -12.27 2.31
N GLN A 60 3.06 -13.04 3.40
CA GLN A 60 3.25 -14.49 3.34
C GLN A 60 2.08 -15.20 2.63
N CYS A 61 0.83 -14.83 2.94
CA CYS A 61 -0.33 -15.43 2.29
C CYS A 61 -0.40 -15.07 0.80
N VAL A 62 -0.06 -13.83 0.43
CA VAL A 62 0.00 -13.41 -0.98
C VAL A 62 1.13 -14.15 -1.70
N ALA A 63 2.32 -14.29 -1.11
CA ALA A 63 3.44 -15.03 -1.69
C ALA A 63 3.09 -16.51 -1.91
N ALA A 64 2.34 -17.11 -0.98
CA ALA A 64 1.79 -18.46 -1.06
C ALA A 64 0.64 -18.61 -2.07
N ASN A 65 0.36 -17.60 -2.89
CA ASN A 65 -0.66 -17.59 -3.94
C ASN A 65 -2.10 -17.80 -3.43
N LEU A 66 -2.39 -17.36 -2.19
CA LEU A 66 -3.74 -17.45 -1.61
C LEU A 66 -4.67 -16.29 -2.05
N GLY A 67 -4.11 -15.26 -2.68
CA GLY A 67 -4.85 -14.08 -3.09
C GLY A 67 -3.93 -12.92 -3.46
N ILE A 68 -4.52 -11.73 -3.50
CA ILE A 68 -3.85 -10.46 -3.81
C ILE A 68 -3.95 -9.50 -2.64
N SER A 69 -3.10 -8.47 -2.64
CA SER A 69 -3.20 -7.39 -1.66
C SER A 69 -2.86 -6.04 -2.28
N PHE A 70 -3.27 -4.98 -1.59
CA PHE A 70 -3.00 -3.59 -1.92
C PHE A 70 -2.32 -2.93 -0.73
N LEU A 71 -1.00 -2.83 -0.79
CA LEU A 71 -0.14 -2.27 0.26
C LEU A 71 0.74 -1.16 -0.34
N PRO A 72 1.20 -0.21 0.47
CA PRO A 72 2.17 0.78 0.01
C PRO A 72 3.48 0.11 -0.41
N ARG A 73 4.12 0.69 -1.45
CA ARG A 73 5.35 0.12 -2.04
C ARG A 73 6.45 -0.12 -1.01
N PHE A 74 6.69 0.84 -0.12
CA PHE A 74 7.74 0.74 0.90
C PHE A 74 7.58 -0.48 1.83
N ALA A 75 6.36 -0.98 2.03
CA ALA A 75 6.12 -2.14 2.89
C ALA A 75 6.48 -3.48 2.23
N VAL A 76 6.64 -3.48 0.90
CA VAL A 76 6.81 -4.67 0.05
C VAL A 76 8.02 -4.55 -0.88
N GLU A 77 8.83 -3.50 -0.75
CA GLU A 77 9.97 -3.20 -1.62
C GLU A 77 10.93 -4.40 -1.72
N ARG A 78 11.21 -5.05 -0.58
CA ARG A 78 12.05 -6.24 -0.53
C ARG A 78 11.46 -7.36 -1.37
N GLU A 79 10.18 -7.69 -1.17
CA GLU A 79 9.49 -8.77 -1.86
C GLU A 79 9.39 -8.53 -3.37
N LEU A 80 9.21 -7.27 -3.79
CA LEU A 80 9.24 -6.89 -5.20
C LEU A 80 10.65 -7.03 -5.78
N SER A 81 11.68 -6.54 -5.08
CA SER A 81 13.07 -6.60 -5.54
C SER A 81 13.62 -8.03 -5.66
N THR A 82 13.15 -8.95 -4.81
CA THR A 82 13.57 -10.37 -4.82
C THR A 82 12.71 -11.23 -5.74
N GLY A 83 11.65 -10.67 -6.34
CA GLY A 83 10.69 -11.42 -7.14
C GLY A 83 9.79 -12.36 -6.32
N GLN A 84 9.78 -12.25 -4.99
CA GLN A 84 8.87 -13.01 -4.14
C GLN A 84 7.40 -12.61 -4.38
N LEU A 85 7.18 -11.34 -4.72
CA LEU A 85 5.89 -10.78 -5.12
C LEU A 85 6.06 -10.03 -6.45
N LYS A 86 4.96 -9.92 -7.20
CA LYS A 86 4.88 -9.05 -8.37
C LYS A 86 3.87 -7.92 -8.16
N GLU A 87 4.16 -6.79 -8.78
CA GLU A 87 3.22 -5.69 -8.89
C GLU A 87 2.14 -6.03 -9.91
N LEU A 88 0.89 -5.59 -9.66
CA LEU A 88 -0.21 -5.75 -10.59
C LEU A 88 -0.59 -4.37 -11.15
N PRO A 89 -0.83 -4.23 -12.46
CA PRO A 89 -1.34 -2.99 -13.02
C PRO A 89 -2.66 -2.60 -12.38
N PHE A 90 -2.73 -1.39 -11.83
CA PHE A 90 -3.94 -0.86 -11.18
C PHE A 90 -4.40 0.47 -11.78
N GLY A 91 -3.49 1.29 -12.34
CA GLY A 91 -3.85 2.52 -13.07
C GLY A 91 -4.75 3.50 -12.29
N ALA A 92 -4.69 3.51 -10.95
CA ALA A 92 -5.39 4.52 -10.16
C ALA A 92 -4.73 5.89 -10.35
N PRO A 93 -5.46 7.01 -10.18
CA PRO A 93 -4.83 8.33 -10.16
C PRO A 93 -3.72 8.35 -9.11
N SER A 94 -2.70 9.17 -9.35
CA SER A 94 -1.59 9.42 -8.43
C SER A 94 -2.11 10.02 -7.12
N LEU A 95 -2.68 9.18 -6.24
CA LEU A 95 -2.98 9.55 -4.88
C LEU A 95 -1.65 9.63 -4.14
N SER A 96 -1.22 10.85 -3.86
CA SER A 96 -0.16 11.09 -2.89
C SER A 96 -0.76 10.95 -1.50
N ILE A 97 -0.30 9.96 -0.74
CA ILE A 97 -0.57 9.84 0.69
C ILE A 97 0.63 10.48 1.39
N MET A 98 0.40 11.60 2.08
CA MET A 98 1.44 12.37 2.75
C MET A 98 1.58 11.92 4.21
N ALA A 99 2.82 11.66 4.64
CA ALA A 99 3.15 11.49 6.05
C ALA A 99 3.25 12.86 6.73
N LEU A 100 2.60 13.02 7.89
CA LEU A 100 2.60 14.26 8.66
C LEU A 100 3.23 14.03 10.04
N CYS A 101 4.18 14.89 10.43
CA CYS A 101 4.70 14.95 11.79
C CYS A 101 3.91 15.99 12.58
N ALA A 102 3.09 15.55 13.55
CA ALA A 102 2.22 16.43 14.34
C ALA A 102 2.53 16.32 15.85
N HIS A 103 2.41 17.45 16.56
CA HIS A 103 2.50 17.50 18.02
C HIS A 103 1.40 18.39 18.61
N HIS A 104 1.07 18.18 19.89
CA HIS A 104 0.04 18.96 20.56
C HIS A 104 0.52 20.40 20.83
N ALA A 105 -0.23 21.40 20.35
CA ALA A 105 0.15 22.81 20.45
C ALA A 105 0.30 23.32 21.90
N GLY A 106 -0.46 22.74 22.84
CA GLY A 106 -0.39 23.10 24.27
C GLY A 106 0.67 22.37 25.09
N LYS A 107 1.52 21.53 24.48
CA LYS A 107 2.58 20.80 25.19
C LYS A 107 3.96 21.38 24.82
N ALA A 108 4.82 21.54 25.81
CA ALA A 108 6.19 21.98 25.59
C ALA A 108 6.96 20.96 24.73
N VAL A 109 7.71 21.45 23.74
CA VAL A 109 8.60 20.64 22.91
C VAL A 109 9.94 20.52 23.63
N SER A 110 10.33 19.31 24.01
CA SER A 110 11.63 19.07 24.66
C SER A 110 12.77 19.19 23.65
N PRO A 111 14.03 19.40 24.10
CA PRO A 111 15.18 19.38 23.20
C PRO A 111 15.28 18.09 22.37
N ALA A 112 14.98 16.93 22.96
CA ALA A 112 14.96 15.66 22.24
C ALA A 112 13.87 15.62 21.15
N MET A 113 12.69 16.20 21.41
CA MET A 113 11.62 16.31 20.41
C MET A 113 12.02 17.25 19.27
N GLN A 114 12.71 18.37 19.55
CA GLN A 114 13.20 19.27 18.51
C GLN A 114 14.18 18.56 17.57
N ILE A 115 15.14 17.82 18.13
CA ILE A 115 16.09 17.03 17.33
C ILE A 115 15.34 15.98 16.51
N PHE A 116 14.36 15.27 17.10
CA PHE A 116 13.56 14.30 16.35
C PHE A 116 12.79 14.95 15.17
N MET A 117 12.14 16.08 15.39
CA MET A 117 11.41 16.81 14.34
C MET A 117 12.35 17.26 13.21
N GLN A 118 13.54 17.78 13.54
CA GLN A 118 14.56 18.15 12.55
C GLN A 118 15.05 16.94 11.75
N CYS A 119 15.28 15.80 12.41
CA CYS A 119 15.64 14.56 11.73
C CYS A 119 14.53 14.10 10.77
N MET A 120 13.27 14.19 11.19
CA MET A 120 12.12 13.86 10.34
C MET A 120 12.08 14.77 9.11
N GLU A 121 12.16 16.09 9.29
CA GLU A 121 12.21 17.05 8.17
C GLU A 121 13.35 16.74 7.20
N ALA A 122 14.55 16.45 7.71
CA ALA A 122 15.70 16.09 6.89
C ALA A 122 15.51 14.77 6.12
N CYS A 123 14.81 13.78 6.68
CA CYS A 123 14.52 12.51 6.01
C CYS A 123 13.42 12.65 4.94
N PHE A 124 12.43 13.51 5.15
CA PHE A 124 11.28 13.67 4.23
C PHE A 124 11.48 14.74 3.15
N THR A 125 12.50 15.61 3.24
CA THR A 125 12.82 16.64 2.23
C THR A 125 13.76 16.15 1.10
N VAL A 126 14.15 14.88 1.09
CA VAL A 126 15.15 14.33 0.14
C VAL A 126 14.55 13.87 -1.20
N GLU A 127 13.23 13.82 -1.38
CA GLU A 127 12.60 13.36 -2.64
C GLU A 127 12.23 14.46 -3.65
N ASP A 128 12.75 15.69 -3.52
CA ASP A 128 12.60 16.75 -4.54
C ASP A 128 13.84 16.97 -5.43
N LYS A 129 14.84 16.09 -5.39
CA LYS A 129 15.96 16.10 -6.36
C LYS A 129 15.70 15.15 -7.53
N LYS A 130 14.87 15.65 -8.44
CA LYS A 130 14.86 15.44 -9.90
C LYS A 130 16.05 14.59 -10.44
N MET A 131 15.77 13.40 -10.97
CA MET A 131 16.69 12.70 -11.89
C MET A 131 16.87 13.56 -13.16
N PRO A 132 18.12 13.86 -13.58
CA PRO A 132 18.35 14.50 -14.87
C PRO A 132 18.36 13.46 -16.00
N GLY A 133 17.64 13.78 -17.08
CA GLY A 133 17.99 13.48 -18.48
C GLY A 133 17.92 12.03 -18.91
#